data_AF-A0A3L8PMJ5-F1
#
_entry.id   AF-A0A3L8PMJ5-F1
#
_cell.length_a   1.000
_cell.length_b   1.000
_cell.length_c   1.000
_cell.angle_alpha   90.00
_cell.angle_beta   90.00
_cell.angle_gamma   90.00
#
_symmetry.space_group_name_H-M   'P 1'
#
loop_
_entity.id
_entity.type
_entity.pdbx_description
1 polymer ?
#
loop_
_entity_poly.entity_id
_entity_poly.type
_entity_poly.pdbx_seq_one_letter_code
_entity_poly.pdbx_strand_id
1 'polypeptide(L)'
;MSAPTTDIPTIRFVRPIPGFPELRDFALVRLDDDGVLCELRSLDGDTHFLVAPPQVFVEGYAPQVAEDAIAALELDAADDAVVLGVVTVGKSLAASTINLAAPIVVNVRSRLAAQVLADDADSDAVRTPLAPLATV
;
A
#
# COMPACT_ATOMS: atom_id res chain seq x y z
N MET A 1 -26.12 -20.45 7.69
CA MET A 1 -24.78 -20.77 7.16
C MET A 1 -23.96 -19.51 7.35
N SER A 2 -23.14 -19.47 8.39
CA SER A 2 -22.28 -18.32 8.66
C SER A 2 -21.23 -18.23 7.55
N ALA A 3 -21.17 -17.09 6.85
CA ALA A 3 -20.07 -16.81 5.94
C ALA A 3 -18.75 -16.98 6.71
N PRO A 4 -17.67 -17.50 6.09
CA PRO A 4 -16.37 -17.46 6.72
C PRO A 4 -16.08 -15.99 7.05
N THR A 5 -15.92 -15.68 8.33
CA THR A 5 -15.38 -14.37 8.74
C THR A 5 -13.93 -14.38 8.30
N THR A 6 -13.69 -13.97 7.06
CA THR A 6 -12.35 -13.68 6.56
C THR A 6 -11.77 -12.64 7.52
N ASP A 7 -10.80 -13.05 8.33
CA ASP A 7 -10.10 -12.16 9.25
C ASP A 7 -9.48 -11.03 8.41
N ILE A 8 -10.05 -9.84 8.49
CA ILE A 8 -9.58 -8.68 7.73
C ILE A 8 -8.34 -8.19 8.46
N PRO A 9 -7.14 -8.29 7.86
CA PRO A 9 -5.91 -7.93 8.54
C PRO A 9 -5.95 -6.45 8.91
N THR A 10 -5.91 -6.18 10.22
CA THR A 10 -5.75 -4.83 10.77
C THR A 10 -4.26 -4.51 10.85
N ILE A 11 -3.88 -3.35 10.34
CA ILE A 11 -2.52 -2.82 10.35
C ILE A 11 -2.49 -1.47 11.05
N ARG A 12 -1.37 -1.15 11.70
CA ARG A 12 -1.19 0.08 12.46
C ARG A 12 -0.07 0.94 11.88
N PHE A 13 -0.37 2.20 11.62
CA PHE A 13 0.60 3.17 11.13
C PHE A 13 1.48 3.72 12.26
N VAL A 14 2.77 3.37 12.23
CA VAL A 14 3.75 3.82 13.24
C VAL A 14 4.01 5.33 13.16
N ARG A 15 3.86 5.89 11.96
CA ARG A 15 3.90 7.32 11.68
C ARG A 15 2.57 7.74 11.03
N PRO A 16 2.04 8.94 11.33
CA PRO A 16 0.81 9.39 10.70
C PRO A 16 0.98 9.48 9.19
N ILE A 17 -0.09 9.20 8.45
CA ILE A 17 -0.11 9.41 7.00
C ILE A 17 -0.12 10.93 6.74
N PRO A 18 0.75 11.47 5.87
CA PRO A 18 0.70 12.87 5.46
C PRO A 18 -0.71 13.28 5.02
N GLY A 19 -1.25 14.33 5.64
CA GLY A 19 -2.63 14.81 5.40
C GLY A 19 -3.70 14.18 6.29
N PHE A 20 -3.37 13.12 7.04
CA PHE A 20 -4.30 12.40 7.94
C PHE A 20 -3.63 12.08 9.29
N PRO A 21 -3.28 13.11 10.10
CA PRO A 21 -2.49 12.92 11.32
C PRO A 21 -3.19 12.09 12.41
N GLU A 22 -4.52 12.05 12.39
CA GLU A 22 -5.36 11.35 13.36
C GLU A 22 -5.57 9.87 13.05
N LEU A 23 -5.38 9.43 11.81
CA LEU A 23 -5.67 8.06 11.40
C LEU A 23 -4.47 7.15 11.66
N ARG A 24 -4.68 6.08 12.45
CA ARG A 24 -3.59 5.17 12.85
C ARG A 24 -3.89 3.72 12.57
N ASP A 25 -5.12 3.30 12.75
CA ASP A 25 -5.49 1.90 12.61
C ASP A 25 -6.32 1.71 11.34
N PHE A 26 -5.94 0.74 10.51
CA PHE A 26 -6.55 0.49 9.22
C PHE A 26 -6.80 -1.00 9.01
N ALA A 27 -7.87 -1.35 8.32
CA ALA A 27 -8.15 -2.69 7.83
C ALA A 27 -7.82 -2.78 6.33
N LEU A 28 -7.08 -3.81 5.93
CA LEU A 28 -6.78 -4.07 4.52
C LEU A 28 -7.80 -5.05 3.95
N VAL A 29 -8.74 -4.54 3.16
CA VAL A 29 -9.87 -5.28 2.57
C VAL A 29 -9.60 -5.55 1.11
N ARG A 30 -9.63 -6.81 0.68
CA ARG A 30 -9.49 -7.15 -0.76
C ARG A 30 -10.77 -6.79 -1.50
N LEU A 31 -10.63 -6.20 -2.68
CA LEU A 31 -11.77 -5.80 -3.54
C LEU A 31 -11.99 -6.74 -4.72
N ASP A 32 -10.98 -7.53 -5.09
CA ASP A 32 -11.07 -8.55 -6.14
C ASP A 32 -10.57 -9.91 -5.63
N ASP A 33 -10.93 -10.97 -6.36
CA ASP A 33 -10.57 -12.34 -6.04
C ASP A 33 -9.07 -12.61 -6.25
N ASP A 34 -8.42 -11.86 -7.15
CA ASP A 34 -6.99 -11.95 -7.44
C ASP A 34 -6.12 -11.30 -6.36
N GLY A 35 -6.71 -10.50 -5.46
CA GLY A 35 -6.07 -9.75 -4.40
C GLY A 35 -5.20 -8.58 -4.88
N VAL A 36 -5.34 -8.15 -6.14
CA VAL A 36 -4.51 -7.08 -6.73
C VAL A 36 -4.95 -5.72 -6.20
N LEU A 37 -6.26 -5.49 -6.14
CA LEU A 37 -6.83 -4.25 -5.65
C LEU A 37 -7.36 -4.44 -4.23
N CYS A 38 -6.87 -3.59 -3.33
CA CYS A 38 -7.30 -3.58 -1.94
C CYS A 38 -7.78 -2.18 -1.54
N GLU A 39 -8.69 -2.14 -0.58
CA GLU A 39 -9.06 -0.94 0.14
C GLU A 39 -8.34 -0.96 1.49
N LEU A 40 -7.53 0.07 1.75
CA LEU A 40 -6.98 0.35 3.06
C LEU A 40 -7.93 1.29 3.78
N ARG A 41 -8.82 0.71 4.60
CA ARG A 41 -9.93 1.40 5.24
C ARG A 41 -9.57 1.80 6.67
N SER A 42 -9.72 3.07 7.01
CA SER A 42 -9.51 3.54 8.38
C SER A 42 -10.51 2.88 9.35
N LEU A 43 -10.04 2.55 10.56
CA LEU A 43 -10.89 2.16 11.69
C LEU A 43 -11.29 3.35 12.56
N ASP A 44 -10.60 4.48 12.40
CA ASP A 44 -10.78 5.71 13.18
C ASP A 44 -11.65 6.75 12.45
N GLY A 45 -12.14 6.46 11.24
CA GLY A 45 -12.99 7.37 10.45
C GLY A 45 -13.45 6.79 9.10
N ASP A 46 -14.10 7.61 8.27
CA ASP A 46 -14.67 7.20 6.98
C ASP A 46 -13.68 7.20 5.80
N THR A 47 -12.42 7.55 6.06
CA THR A 47 -11.37 7.61 5.03
C THR A 47 -10.89 6.22 4.62
N HIS A 48 -10.73 6.02 3.32
CA HIS A 48 -10.16 4.82 2.75
C HIS A 48 -9.27 5.17 1.55
N PHE A 49 -8.25 4.35 1.33
CA PHE A 49 -7.35 4.47 0.18
C PHE A 49 -7.46 3.23 -0.68
N LEU A 50 -7.49 3.43 -1.99
CA LEU A 50 -7.30 2.33 -2.92
C LEU A 50 -5.80 2.03 -3.00
N VAL A 51 -5.41 0.79 -2.80
CA VAL A 51 -4.01 0.38 -2.80
C VAL A 51 -3.83 -0.90 -3.60
N ALA A 52 -2.65 -1.07 -4.17
CA ALA A 52 -2.29 -2.27 -4.91
C ALA A 52 -0.78 -2.54 -4.83
N PRO A 53 -0.33 -3.79 -4.95
CA PRO A 53 1.09 -4.10 -5.04
C PRO A 53 1.69 -3.47 -6.31
N PRO A 54 2.65 -2.53 -6.20
CA PRO A 54 3.14 -1.82 -7.39
C PRO A 54 3.82 -2.72 -8.42
N GLN A 55 4.41 -3.84 -7.96
CA GLN A 55 5.08 -4.85 -8.77
C GLN A 55 4.18 -5.46 -9.85
N VAL A 56 2.86 -5.41 -9.65
CA VAL A 56 1.87 -5.90 -10.64
C VAL A 56 1.77 -4.97 -11.86
N PHE A 57 2.10 -3.69 -11.70
CA PHE A 57 2.00 -2.68 -12.77
C PHE A 57 3.37 -2.22 -13.28
N VAL A 58 4.41 -2.36 -12.46
CA VAL A 58 5.76 -1.87 -12.72
C VAL A 58 6.72 -3.00 -12.41
N GLU A 59 7.19 -3.65 -13.48
CA GLU A 59 8.13 -4.77 -13.37
C GLU A 59 9.42 -4.33 -12.67
N GLY A 60 9.89 -5.15 -11.72
CA GLY A 60 11.13 -4.90 -10.99
C GLY A 60 11.05 -3.78 -9.94
N TYR A 61 9.86 -3.25 -9.63
CA TYR A 61 9.73 -2.24 -8.58
C TYR A 61 10.11 -2.79 -7.20
N ALA A 62 11.22 -2.29 -6.65
CA ALA A 62 11.75 -2.64 -5.34
C ALA A 62 12.31 -1.37 -4.66
N PRO A 63 11.48 -0.62 -3.91
CA PRO A 63 11.90 0.65 -3.33
C PRO A 63 12.96 0.42 -2.25
N GLN A 64 13.98 1.27 -2.22
CA GLN A 64 14.88 1.37 -1.08
C GLN A 64 14.14 2.07 0.07
N VAL A 65 14.24 1.49 1.27
CA VAL A 65 13.58 1.97 2.47
C VAL A 65 14.65 2.34 3.49
N ALA A 66 14.59 3.56 4.01
CA ALA A 66 15.56 4.05 4.98
C ALA A 66 15.58 3.22 6.28
N GLU A 67 16.75 3.12 6.93
CA GLU A 67 16.96 2.30 8.13
C GLU A 67 16.03 2.70 9.29
N ASP A 68 15.67 3.97 9.42
CA ASP A 68 14.75 4.46 10.45
C ASP A 68 13.35 3.88 10.27
N ALA A 69 12.89 3.74 9.02
CA ALA A 69 11.62 3.14 8.67
C ALA A 69 11.65 1.63 8.89
N ILE A 70 12.74 0.95 8.53
CA ILE A 70 12.95 -0.48 8.80
C ILE A 70 12.85 -0.75 10.31
N ALA A 71 13.55 0.03 11.12
CA ALA A 71 13.52 -0.09 12.57
C ALA A 71 12.13 0.19 13.15
N ALA A 72 11.44 1.24 12.68
CA ALA A 72 10.09 1.57 13.14
C ALA A 72 9.04 0.51 12.77
N LEU A 73 9.24 -0.22 11.67
CA LEU A 73 8.38 -1.31 11.21
C LEU A 73 8.70 -2.66 11.88
N GLU A 74 9.76 -2.73 12.67
CA GLU A 74 10.30 -3.98 13.24
C GLU A 74 10.60 -5.02 12.15
N LEU A 75 11.11 -4.56 11.01
CA LEU A 75 11.31 -5.39 9.83
C LEU A 75 12.69 -6.06 9.85
N ASP A 76 12.73 -7.35 10.19
CA ASP A 76 13.97 -8.13 10.25
C ASP A 76 14.37 -8.75 8.90
N ALA A 77 13.39 -9.01 8.02
CA ALA A 77 13.59 -9.62 6.71
C ALA A 77 12.74 -8.95 5.64
N ALA A 78 13.29 -8.78 4.44
CA ALA A 78 12.57 -8.19 3.31
C ALA A 78 11.34 -9.00 2.90
N ASP A 79 11.37 -10.33 3.07
CA ASP A 79 10.26 -11.24 2.75
C ASP A 79 9.03 -11.04 3.65
N ASP A 80 9.20 -10.41 4.81
CA ASP A 80 8.10 -10.04 5.71
C ASP A 80 7.48 -8.68 5.32
N ALA A 81 8.05 -7.96 4.35
CA ALA A 81 7.54 -6.69 3.88
C ALA A 81 6.56 -6.86 2.72
N VAL A 82 5.38 -6.27 2.86
CA VAL A 82 4.43 -6.04 1.77
C VAL A 82 4.49 -4.57 1.37
N VAL A 83 4.66 -4.31 0.08
CA VAL A 83 4.69 -2.97 -0.49
C VAL A 83 3.39 -2.70 -1.22
N LEU A 84 2.74 -1.59 -0.88
CA LEU A 84 1.46 -1.15 -1.45
C LEU A 84 1.60 0.28 -1.96
N GLY A 85 1.25 0.51 -3.22
CA GLY A 85 1.17 1.85 -3.78
C GLY A 85 -0.25 2.38 -3.67
N VAL A 86 -0.40 3.66 -3.34
CA VAL A 86 -1.70 4.33 -3.30
C VAL A 86 -2.15 4.64 -4.72
N VAL A 87 -3.34 4.16 -5.08
CA VAL A 87 -3.94 4.33 -6.40
C VAL A 87 -4.86 5.55 -6.40
N THR A 88 -4.65 6.43 -7.37
CA THR A 88 -5.57 7.51 -7.72
C THR A 88 -6.42 7.06 -8.90
N VAL A 89 -7.72 6.89 -8.67
CA VAL A 89 -8.67 6.43 -9.70
C VAL A 89 -8.95 7.56 -10.69
N GLY A 90 -8.67 7.29 -11.97
CA GLY A 90 -9.04 8.14 -13.09
C GLY A 90 -10.37 7.74 -13.72
N LYS A 91 -10.74 8.37 -14.84
CA LYS A 91 -11.95 8.02 -15.60
C LYS A 91 -11.89 6.63 -16.26
N SER A 92 -10.72 6.02 -16.31
CA SER A 92 -10.43 4.68 -16.82
C SER A 92 -9.18 4.13 -16.14
N LEU A 93 -8.89 2.84 -16.30
CA LEU A 93 -7.66 2.23 -15.78
C LEU A 93 -6.40 2.95 -16.33
N ALA A 94 -6.37 3.22 -17.64
CA ALA A 94 -5.28 3.94 -18.29
C ALA A 94 -5.13 5.41 -17.83
N ALA A 95 -6.18 6.00 -17.25
CA ALA A 95 -6.14 7.34 -16.67
C ALA A 95 -5.91 7.32 -15.15
N SER A 96 -5.83 6.14 -14.55
CA SER A 96 -5.52 5.95 -13.13
C SER A 96 -4.01 5.92 -12.93
N THR A 97 -3.56 6.35 -11.76
CA THR A 97 -2.14 6.41 -11.43
C THR A 97 -1.86 5.74 -10.09
N ILE A 98 -0.64 5.28 -9.89
CA ILE A 98 -0.15 4.77 -8.61
C ILE A 98 1.01 5.64 -8.13
N ASN A 99 1.05 5.92 -6.83
CA ASN A 99 2.13 6.66 -6.20
C ASN A 99 3.26 5.69 -5.81
N LEU A 100 4.32 5.67 -6.62
CA LEU A 100 5.57 4.94 -6.38
C LEU A 100 6.58 5.75 -5.58
N ALA A 101 6.41 7.07 -5.50
CA ALA A 101 7.31 7.90 -4.72
C ALA A 101 7.13 7.68 -3.22
N ALA A 102 5.89 7.42 -2.79
CA ALA A 102 5.56 7.25 -1.38
C ALA A 102 4.73 5.97 -1.12
N PRO A 103 5.31 4.77 -1.31
CA PRO A 103 4.60 3.52 -1.03
C PRO A 103 4.32 3.35 0.47
N ILE A 104 3.31 2.55 0.76
CA ILE A 104 3.04 2.03 2.10
C ILE A 104 3.77 0.70 2.23
N VAL A 105 4.65 0.60 3.21
CA VAL A 105 5.32 -0.65 3.58
C VAL A 105 4.66 -1.20 4.82
N VAL A 106 4.30 -2.49 4.79
CA VAL A 106 3.65 -3.20 5.88
C VAL A 106 4.52 -4.40 6.26
N ASN A 107 4.87 -4.52 7.53
CA ASN A 107 5.45 -5.76 8.05
C ASN A 107 4.32 -6.73 8.40
N VAL A 108 4.26 -7.89 7.74
CA VAL A 108 3.16 -8.86 7.94
C VAL A 108 3.21 -9.55 9.31
N ARG A 109 4.37 -9.56 9.97
CA ARG A 109 4.58 -10.19 11.28
C ARG A 109 4.09 -9.28 12.41
N SER A 110 4.56 -8.04 12.43
CA SER A 110 4.20 -7.04 13.45
C SER A 110 2.89 -6.30 13.14
N ARG A 111 2.43 -6.36 11.87
CA ARG A 111 1.30 -5.59 11.32
C ARG A 111 1.48 -4.08 11.42
N LEU A 112 2.74 -3.64 11.55
CA LEU A 112 3.10 -2.23 11.52
C LEU A 112 3.25 -1.76 10.08
N ALA A 113 2.80 -0.53 9.83
CA ALA A 113 2.83 0.09 8.51
C ALA A 113 3.39 1.51 8.57
N ALA A 114 3.99 1.94 7.46
CA ALA A 114 4.46 3.31 7.29
C ALA A 114 4.38 3.70 5.81
N GLN A 115 3.97 4.93 5.55
CA GLN A 115 4.23 5.53 4.24
C GLN A 115 5.69 6.00 4.23
N VAL A 116 6.48 5.48 3.31
CA VAL A 116 7.92 5.76 3.19
C VAL A 116 8.18 6.51 1.91
N LEU A 117 9.09 7.46 1.91
CA LEU A 117 9.57 8.09 0.68
C LEU A 117 10.63 7.15 0.08
N ALA A 118 10.47 6.76 -1.18
CA ALA A 118 11.48 5.98 -1.88
C ALA A 118 12.65 6.90 -2.29
N ASP A 119 13.87 6.52 -1.93
CA ASP A 119 15.07 7.37 -2.12
C ASP A 119 15.35 7.71 -3.59
N ASP A 120 15.04 6.78 -4.51
CA ASP A 120 15.28 6.93 -5.94
C ASP A 120 14.07 7.53 -6.71
N ALA A 121 13.04 8.00 -5.99
CA ALA A 121 11.84 8.50 -6.63
C ALA A 121 12.00 9.94 -7.16
N ASP A 122 11.68 10.14 -8.43
CA ASP A 122 11.51 11.46 -9.03
C ASP A 122 10.06 11.96 -8.94
N SER A 123 9.78 13.12 -9.53
CA SER A 123 8.42 13.69 -9.55
C SER A 123 7.42 12.85 -10.35
N ASP A 124 7.87 12.07 -11.33
CA ASP A 124 7.00 11.27 -12.19
C ASP A 124 6.53 9.99 -11.47
N ALA A 125 7.31 9.51 -10.51
CA ALA A 125 6.95 8.41 -9.61
C ALA A 125 5.71 8.70 -8.75
N VAL A 126 5.35 9.97 -8.52
CA VAL A 126 4.15 10.34 -7.73
C VAL A 126 2.85 9.95 -8.45
N ARG A 127 2.86 9.97 -9.79
CA ARG A 127 1.67 9.75 -10.62
C ARG A 127 1.98 8.81 -11.79
N THR A 128 2.59 7.68 -11.51
CA THR A 128 2.89 6.68 -12.54
C THR A 128 1.59 6.09 -13.09
N PRO A 129 1.34 6.14 -14.42
CA PRO A 129 0.15 5.54 -15.01
C PRO A 129 0.07 4.04 -14.74
N LEU A 130 -1.12 3.54 -14.45
CA LEU A 130 -1.34 2.10 -14.41
C LEU A 130 -1.30 1.55 -15.84
N ALA A 131 -0.28 0.75 -16.14
CA ALA A 131 -0.25 -0.01 -17.38
C ALA A 131 -1.36 -1.09 -17.34
N PRO A 132 -1.98 -1.43 -18.48
CA PRO A 132 -2.84 -2.60 -18.56
C PRO A 132 -2.07 -3.83 -18.08
N LEU A 133 -2.67 -4.63 -17.20
CA LEU A 133 -2.13 -5.94 -16.82
C LEU A 133 -1.82 -6.69 -18.12
N ALA A 134 -0.55 -7.04 -18.35
CA ALA A 134 -0.21 -7.87 -19.50
C ALA A 134 -1.00 -9.17 -19.37
N THR A 135 -1.96 -9.39 -20.27
CA THR A 135 -2.69 -10.65 -20.35
C THR A 135 -1.67 -11.72 -20.71
N VAL A 136 -1.38 -12.61 -19.77
CA VAL A 136 -0.60 -13.84 -20.00
C VAL A 136 -1.41 -14.80 -20.87
#